data_AF-A0A3M1QDK5-F1
#
_entry.id   AF-A0A3M1QDK5-F1
#
_cell.length_a   1.000
_cell.length_b   1.000
_cell.length_c   1.000
_cell.angle_alpha   90.00
_cell.angle_beta   90.00
_cell.angle_gamma   90.00
#
_symmetry.space_group_name_H-M   'P 1'
#
loop_
_entity.id
_entity.type
_entity.pdbx_description
1 polymer ?
#
loop_
_entity_poly.entity_id
_entity_poly.type
_entity_poly.pdbx_seq_one_letter_code
_entity_poly.pdbx_strand_id
1 'polypeptide(L)'
;MDAGQRRPAPHPAGGPRRGPPAPRGGRCGARRHRGGRTPRLRLVSEGTGLYLHLPFCASRCGYCTFVVTTDRGPLSRYLRALQAEMALSLPPEGTPLATLYLGGGTPSQVPPERLRALLEAVRARHPLAAGAEVTAEANPDDLSPGLLDAWAAAGVNRISLGVQSFVDRELAALSTGGTTPPPPAAPPPSPWATAPSASTST
;
A
#
# COMPACT_ATOMS: atom_id res chain seq x y z
N MET A 1 21.41 -9.75 -62.69
CA MET A 1 22.47 -10.64 -62.16
C MET A 1 22.09 -10.98 -60.74
N ASP A 2 21.79 -12.26 -60.54
CA ASP A 2 21.16 -12.89 -59.38
C ASP A 2 22.22 -13.23 -58.31
N ALA A 3 21.89 -13.03 -57.03
CA ALA A 3 22.73 -13.44 -55.91
C ALA A 3 21.86 -14.13 -54.84
N GLY A 4 21.74 -15.44 -54.98
CA GLY A 4 20.95 -16.33 -54.13
C GLY A 4 21.40 -16.37 -52.66
N GLN A 5 20.42 -16.27 -51.77
CA GLN A 5 20.58 -16.49 -50.34
C GLN A 5 20.45 -18.00 -50.05
N ARG A 6 21.55 -18.63 -49.62
CA ARG A 6 21.57 -20.03 -49.16
C ARG A 6 20.98 -20.11 -47.75
N ARG A 7 20.00 -21.00 -47.54
CA ARG A 7 19.45 -21.33 -46.23
C ARG A 7 20.44 -22.16 -45.40
N PRO A 8 20.60 -21.91 -44.08
CA PRO A 8 21.42 -22.77 -43.21
C PRO A 8 20.69 -24.08 -42.86
N ALA A 9 21.49 -25.13 -42.61
CA ALA A 9 21.03 -26.48 -42.28
C ALA A 9 20.47 -26.57 -40.84
N PRO A 10 19.53 -27.50 -40.55
CA PRO A 10 18.98 -27.67 -39.22
C PRO A 10 19.95 -28.36 -38.26
N HIS A 11 19.94 -27.92 -36.99
CA HIS A 11 20.71 -28.52 -35.89
C HIS A 11 20.13 -29.89 -35.46
N PRO A 12 20.98 -30.85 -35.03
CA PRO A 12 20.51 -32.13 -34.54
C PRO A 12 19.85 -32.00 -33.16
N ALA A 13 18.75 -32.72 -32.97
CA ALA A 13 18.00 -32.80 -31.72
C ALA A 13 18.83 -33.49 -30.62
N GLY A 14 19.09 -32.78 -29.52
CA GLY A 14 19.75 -33.32 -28.34
C GLY A 14 18.83 -34.26 -27.56
N GLY A 15 19.30 -35.48 -27.28
CA GLY A 15 18.60 -36.47 -26.45
C GLY A 15 18.48 -36.07 -24.97
N PRO A 16 17.63 -36.77 -24.19
CA PRO A 16 17.32 -36.40 -22.82
C PRO A 16 18.51 -36.65 -21.88
N ARG A 17 18.96 -35.61 -21.19
CA ARG A 17 20.00 -35.70 -20.14
C ARG A 17 19.37 -36.24 -18.86
N ARG A 18 19.88 -37.37 -18.35
CA ARG A 18 19.49 -37.93 -17.04
C ARG A 18 20.19 -37.15 -15.93
N GLY A 19 19.43 -36.56 -15.02
CA GLY A 19 19.94 -35.95 -13.80
C GLY A 19 20.37 -36.99 -12.74
N PRO A 20 21.18 -36.59 -11.75
CA PRO A 20 21.62 -37.49 -10.67
C PRO A 20 20.47 -37.93 -9.76
N PRO A 21 20.55 -39.11 -9.13
CA PRO A 21 19.49 -39.61 -8.26
C PRO A 21 19.35 -38.80 -6.98
N ALA A 22 18.11 -38.63 -6.52
CA ALA A 22 17.78 -37.93 -5.29
C ALA A 22 18.37 -38.62 -4.04
N PRO A 23 18.78 -37.86 -3.00
CA PRO A 23 19.28 -38.42 -1.76
C PRO A 23 18.18 -39.18 -1.01
N ARG A 24 18.56 -40.33 -0.42
CA ARG A 24 17.66 -41.20 0.35
C ARG A 24 17.16 -40.47 1.60
N GLY A 25 15.84 -40.38 1.73
CA GLY A 25 15.16 -39.70 2.83
C GLY A 25 15.52 -40.28 4.20
N GLY A 26 16.15 -39.46 5.04
CA GLY A 26 16.26 -39.70 6.48
C GLY A 26 14.87 -39.62 7.11
N ARG A 27 14.50 -40.65 7.87
CA ARG A 27 13.26 -40.64 8.67
C ARG A 27 13.43 -39.64 9.80
N CYS A 28 12.95 -38.41 9.61
CA CYS A 28 12.75 -37.48 10.70
C CYS A 28 11.61 -38.03 11.57
N GLY A 29 11.91 -38.41 12.81
CA GLY A 29 10.94 -38.97 13.74
C GLY A 29 9.78 -38.00 13.95
N ALA A 30 8.58 -38.39 13.48
CA ALA A 30 7.37 -37.66 13.76
C ALA A 30 7.06 -37.75 15.27
N ARG A 31 7.54 -36.78 16.04
CA ARG A 31 6.98 -36.50 17.37
C ARG A 31 5.52 -36.16 17.14
N ARG A 32 4.63 -37.08 17.52
CA ARG A 32 3.19 -36.83 17.59
C ARG A 32 2.97 -35.73 18.62
N HIS A 33 2.82 -34.48 18.15
CA HIS A 33 2.31 -33.40 18.98
C HIS A 33 0.88 -33.79 19.37
N ARG A 34 0.69 -34.10 20.66
CA ARG A 34 -0.63 -34.36 21.25
C ARG A 34 -1.51 -33.13 21.03
N GLY A 35 -2.52 -33.30 20.17
CA GLY A 35 -3.84 -32.64 20.16
C GLY A 35 -4.01 -31.29 20.87
N GLY A 36 -3.16 -30.30 20.62
CA GLY A 36 -3.45 -28.91 20.95
C GLY A 36 -4.50 -28.39 19.96
N ARG A 37 -5.68 -27.98 20.44
CA ARG A 37 -6.64 -27.23 19.62
C ARG A 37 -5.91 -26.02 19.06
N THR A 38 -5.62 -26.02 17.77
CA THR A 38 -5.11 -24.83 17.09
C THR A 38 -6.10 -23.70 17.35
N PRO A 39 -5.67 -22.54 17.89
CA PRO A 39 -6.56 -21.41 18.01
C PRO A 39 -7.02 -21.08 16.58
N ARG A 40 -8.30 -21.32 16.30
CA ARG A 40 -8.91 -20.83 15.07
C ARG A 40 -8.80 -19.31 15.15
N LEU A 41 -7.89 -18.74 14.37
CA LEU A 41 -7.93 -17.32 14.03
C LEU A 41 -9.35 -17.07 13.51
N ARG A 42 -10.18 -16.43 14.34
CA ARG A 42 -11.42 -15.83 13.86
C ARG A 42 -10.97 -14.70 12.95
N LEU A 43 -11.18 -14.85 11.64
CA LEU A 43 -11.21 -13.68 10.76
C LEU A 43 -12.36 -12.82 11.26
N VAL A 44 -12.04 -11.75 11.98
CA VAL A 44 -13.01 -10.73 12.34
C VAL A 44 -13.19 -9.86 11.10
N SER A 45 -14.11 -10.28 10.24
CA SER A 45 -14.74 -9.39 9.28
C SER A 45 -16.22 -9.71 9.30
N GLU A 46 -16.87 -9.42 10.43
CA GLU A 46 -18.32 -9.39 10.46
C GLU A 46 -18.75 -8.08 9.78
N GLY A 47 -18.80 -8.08 8.45
CA GLY A 47 -19.34 -6.96 7.67
C GLY A 47 -18.64 -6.72 6.33
N THR A 48 -19.31 -5.93 5.49
CA THR A 48 -18.83 -5.51 4.17
C THR A 48 -17.74 -4.45 4.30
N GLY A 49 -16.63 -4.64 3.59
CA GLY A 49 -15.57 -3.63 3.47
C GLY A 49 -15.53 -3.00 2.09
N LEU A 50 -15.24 -1.71 2.03
CA LEU A 50 -15.03 -0.97 0.78
C LEU A 50 -13.60 -0.42 0.72
N TYR A 51 -12.85 -0.78 -0.31
CA TYR A 51 -11.56 -0.20 -0.64
C TYR A 51 -11.71 0.78 -1.80
N LEU A 52 -11.25 2.02 -1.62
CA LEU A 52 -11.19 3.02 -2.69
C LEU A 52 -9.73 3.31 -3.02
N HIS A 53 -9.37 3.00 -4.26
CA HIS A 53 -8.05 3.28 -4.78
C HIS A 53 -7.94 4.76 -5.18
N LEU A 54 -6.90 5.44 -4.71
CA LEU A 54 -6.58 6.83 -5.05
C LEU A 54 -5.13 6.88 -5.55
N PRO A 55 -4.88 6.88 -6.87
CA PRO A 55 -3.55 6.61 -7.43
C PRO A 55 -2.59 7.81 -7.39
N PHE A 56 -2.88 8.87 -6.63
CA PHE A 56 -2.12 10.12 -6.70
C PHE A 56 -0.98 10.13 -5.68
N CYS A 57 0.25 10.36 -6.13
CA CYS A 57 1.43 10.51 -5.29
C CYS A 57 2.16 11.82 -5.63
N ALA A 58 2.90 12.39 -4.67
CA ALA A 58 3.82 13.49 -4.95
C ALA A 58 4.99 13.04 -5.83
N SER A 59 5.51 11.84 -5.57
CA SER A 59 6.60 11.20 -6.29
C SER A 59 6.39 9.68 -6.34
N ARG A 60 7.04 8.99 -7.29
CA ARG A 60 6.99 7.52 -7.36
C ARG A 60 8.18 6.94 -6.60
N CYS A 61 7.92 6.19 -5.53
CA CYS A 61 8.97 5.48 -4.81
C CYS A 61 9.55 4.33 -5.65
N GLY A 62 10.86 4.10 -5.57
CA GLY A 62 11.56 3.06 -6.34
C GLY A 62 11.10 1.62 -6.04
N TYR A 63 10.54 1.38 -4.86
CA TYR A 63 9.98 0.09 -4.44
C TYR A 63 8.48 -0.06 -4.76
N CYS A 64 7.81 1.00 -5.22
CA CYS A 64 6.36 1.04 -5.29
C CYS A 64 5.82 0.15 -6.44
N THR A 65 5.07 -0.88 -6.07
CA THR A 65 4.36 -1.80 -6.96
C THR A 65 2.90 -1.42 -7.20
N PHE A 66 2.39 -0.38 -6.54
CA PHE A 66 1.03 0.11 -6.76
C PHE A 66 0.90 0.84 -8.10
N VAL A 67 -0.33 0.84 -8.63
CA VAL A 67 -0.70 1.66 -9.79
C VAL A 67 -0.85 3.10 -9.30
N VAL A 68 0.14 3.94 -9.60
CA VAL A 68 0.19 5.33 -9.14
C VAL A 68 0.56 6.27 -10.27
N THR A 69 0.18 7.52 -10.11
CA THR A 69 0.47 8.65 -10.98
C THR A 69 0.97 9.84 -10.14
N THR A 70 1.92 10.58 -10.69
CA THR A 70 2.34 11.88 -10.16
C THR A 70 1.60 13.05 -10.85
N ASP A 71 0.86 12.76 -11.92
CA ASP A 71 -0.02 13.73 -12.57
C ASP A 71 -1.36 13.84 -11.82
N ARG A 72 -1.64 15.05 -11.33
CA ARG A 72 -2.90 15.40 -10.64
C ARG A 72 -3.95 16.01 -11.58
N GLY A 73 -3.61 16.31 -12.83
CA GLY A 73 -4.54 16.81 -13.84
C GLY A 73 -5.85 16.01 -13.95
N PRO A 74 -5.83 14.66 -13.94
CA PRO A 74 -7.05 13.86 -14.06
C PRO A 74 -7.84 13.71 -12.75
N LEU A 75 -7.40 14.27 -11.60
CA LEU A 75 -8.04 14.04 -10.28
C LEU A 75 -9.55 14.22 -10.30
N SER A 76 -10.04 15.36 -10.83
CA SER A 76 -11.48 15.65 -10.89
C SER A 76 -12.24 14.62 -11.73
N ARG A 77 -11.65 14.20 -12.86
CA ARG A 77 -12.24 13.18 -13.74
C ARG A 77 -12.24 11.82 -13.06
N TYR A 78 -11.16 11.48 -12.38
CA TYR A 78 -11.01 10.21 -11.65
C TYR A 78 -12.05 10.07 -10.54
N LEU A 79 -12.23 11.09 -9.70
CA LEU A 79 -13.22 11.06 -8.62
C LEU A 79 -14.66 10.91 -9.14
N ARG A 80 -15.00 11.55 -10.27
CA ARG A 80 -16.31 11.36 -10.91
C ARG A 80 -16.47 9.94 -11.46
N ALA A 81 -15.43 9.40 -12.10
CA ALA A 81 -15.46 8.04 -12.62
C ALA A 81 -15.62 7.01 -11.48
N LEU A 82 -14.91 7.20 -10.38
CA LEU A 82 -15.01 6.34 -9.20
C LEU A 82 -16.41 6.42 -8.56
N GLN A 83 -17.04 7.59 -8.53
CA GLN A 83 -18.44 7.72 -8.11
C GLN A 83 -19.43 7.00 -9.04
N ALA A 84 -19.17 6.99 -10.35
CA ALA A 84 -20.00 6.27 -11.31
C ALA A 84 -19.79 4.75 -11.20
N GLU A 85 -18.55 4.29 -10.99
CA GLU A 85 -18.21 2.88 -10.78
C GLU A 85 -18.88 2.32 -9.52
N MET A 86 -18.93 3.11 -8.45
CA MET A 86 -19.64 2.74 -7.23
C MET A 86 -21.12 2.39 -7.48
N ALA A 87 -21.78 3.05 -8.44
CA ALA A 87 -23.17 2.76 -8.78
C ALA A 87 -23.35 1.44 -9.55
N LEU A 88 -22.28 0.87 -10.11
CA LEU A 88 -22.32 -0.33 -10.94
C LEU A 88 -21.80 -1.58 -10.23
N SER A 89 -20.89 -1.42 -9.27
CA SER A 89 -20.07 -2.52 -8.75
C SER A 89 -20.20 -2.77 -7.25
N LEU A 90 -20.94 -1.92 -6.54
CA LEU A 90 -21.17 -2.11 -5.11
C LEU A 90 -22.31 -3.11 -4.82
N PRO A 91 -22.34 -3.69 -3.61
CA PRO A 91 -23.48 -4.45 -3.12
C PRO A 91 -24.79 -3.63 -3.18
N PRO A 92 -25.96 -4.24 -2.93
CA PRO A 92 -27.22 -3.53 -2.91
C PRO A 92 -27.15 -2.25 -2.07
N GLU A 93 -27.74 -1.16 -2.58
CA GLU A 93 -27.83 0.11 -1.84
C GLU A 93 -28.41 -0.13 -0.45
N GLY A 94 -27.89 0.60 0.54
CA GLY A 94 -28.23 0.44 1.95
C GLY A 94 -27.44 -0.64 2.69
N THR A 95 -26.67 -1.49 2.01
CA THR A 95 -25.76 -2.45 2.68
C THR A 95 -24.78 -1.69 3.60
N PRO A 96 -24.77 -1.93 4.93
CA PRO A 96 -23.88 -1.23 5.84
C PRO A 96 -22.41 -1.61 5.63
N LEU A 97 -21.52 -0.61 5.66
CA LEU A 97 -20.07 -0.83 5.59
C LEU A 97 -19.48 -0.92 6.99
N ALA A 98 -18.82 -2.03 7.29
CA ALA A 98 -18.03 -2.19 8.51
C ALA A 98 -16.65 -1.54 8.38
N THR A 99 -16.09 -1.50 7.17
CA THR A 99 -14.82 -0.84 6.90
C THR A 99 -14.85 -0.03 5.61
N LEU A 100 -14.16 1.10 5.62
CA LEU A 100 -13.88 1.93 4.45
C LEU A 100 -12.40 2.29 4.46
N TYR A 101 -11.67 1.90 3.42
CA TYR A 101 -10.23 2.07 3.33
C TYR A 101 -9.87 2.88 2.08
N LEU A 102 -9.24 4.04 2.28
CA LEU A 102 -8.70 4.88 1.21
C LEU A 102 -7.19 4.60 1.09
N GLY A 103 -6.72 4.16 -0.07
CA GLY A 103 -5.29 3.87 -0.25
C GLY A 103 -4.84 3.79 -1.71
N GLY A 104 -3.66 3.22 -1.93
CA GLY A 104 -3.11 2.95 -3.27
C GLY A 104 -1.92 3.84 -3.59
N GLY A 105 -2.18 5.07 -4.00
CA GLY A 105 -1.17 6.12 -4.04
C GLY A 105 -1.03 6.73 -2.65
N THR A 106 -1.43 7.98 -2.51
CA THR A 106 -1.39 8.66 -1.22
C THR A 106 -2.65 9.53 -1.08
N PRO A 107 -3.69 9.08 -0.37
CA PRO A 107 -4.92 9.84 -0.13
C PRO A 107 -4.68 11.26 0.43
N SER A 108 -3.60 11.50 1.19
CA SER A 108 -3.20 12.85 1.64
C SER A 108 -2.82 13.81 0.51
N GLN A 109 -2.67 13.33 -0.73
CA GLN A 109 -2.49 14.14 -1.93
C GLN A 109 -3.82 14.63 -2.53
N VAL A 110 -4.96 14.13 -2.05
CA VAL A 110 -6.29 14.55 -2.47
C VAL A 110 -6.74 15.72 -1.59
N PRO A 111 -7.22 16.84 -2.16
CA PRO A 111 -7.72 17.96 -1.38
C PRO A 111 -8.81 17.52 -0.39
N PRO A 112 -8.76 17.96 0.88
CA PRO A 112 -9.64 17.45 1.94
C PRO A 112 -11.13 17.58 1.61
N GLU A 113 -11.53 18.67 0.97
CA GLU A 113 -12.91 18.94 0.55
C GLU A 113 -13.41 17.93 -0.49
N ARG A 114 -12.52 17.43 -1.35
CA ARG A 114 -12.86 16.43 -2.36
C ARG A 114 -12.92 15.03 -1.77
N LEU A 115 -12.02 14.73 -0.83
CA LEU A 115 -12.05 13.48 -0.08
C LEU A 115 -13.33 13.40 0.78
N ARG A 116 -13.70 14.49 1.44
CA ARG A 116 -14.98 14.61 2.16
C ARG A 116 -16.17 14.34 1.23
N ALA A 117 -16.23 15.00 0.09
CA ALA A 117 -17.32 14.80 -0.87
C ALA A 117 -17.39 13.35 -1.39
N LEU A 118 -16.24 12.68 -1.56
CA LEU A 118 -16.20 11.27 -1.91
C LEU A 118 -16.78 10.39 -0.80
N LEU A 119 -16.37 10.61 0.46
CA LEU A 119 -16.89 9.87 1.62
C LEU A 119 -18.40 10.10 1.82
N GLU A 120 -18.89 11.32 1.62
CA GLU A 120 -20.32 11.64 1.65
C GLU A 120 -21.08 10.89 0.56
N ALA A 121 -20.54 10.82 -0.66
CA ALA A 121 -21.14 10.07 -1.76
C ALA A 121 -21.19 8.56 -1.52
N VAL A 122 -20.22 8.00 -0.78
CA VAL A 122 -20.26 6.61 -0.30
C VAL A 122 -21.39 6.45 0.71
N ARG A 123 -21.41 7.30 1.76
CA ARG A 123 -22.37 7.21 2.88
C ARG A 123 -23.82 7.42 2.45
N ALA A 124 -24.05 8.24 1.42
CA ALA A 124 -25.38 8.45 0.86
C ALA A 124 -25.99 7.17 0.26
N ARG A 125 -25.15 6.23 -0.20
CA ARG A 125 -25.58 4.94 -0.78
C ARG A 125 -25.46 3.80 0.21
N HIS A 126 -24.40 3.81 1.02
CA HIS A 126 -24.07 2.76 1.96
C HIS A 126 -23.78 3.36 3.33
N PRO A 127 -24.71 3.25 4.30
CA PRO A 127 -24.47 3.75 5.65
C PRO A 127 -23.29 3.03 6.29
N LEU A 128 -22.61 3.67 7.23
CA LEU A 128 -21.58 3.03 8.03
C LEU A 128 -22.22 2.22 9.16
N ALA A 129 -21.71 1.01 9.40
CA ALA A 129 -22.10 0.22 10.57
C ALA A 129 -21.66 0.93 11.87
N ALA A 130 -22.28 0.56 12.99
CA ALA A 130 -21.86 1.06 14.30
C ALA A 130 -20.41 0.65 14.58
N GLY A 131 -19.56 1.63 14.90
CA GLY A 131 -18.13 1.39 15.12
C GLY A 131 -17.32 1.09 13.86
N ALA A 132 -17.84 1.43 12.66
CA ALA A 132 -17.12 1.22 11.41
C ALA A 132 -15.73 1.88 11.40
N GLU A 133 -14.75 1.17 10.86
CA GLU A 133 -13.41 1.72 10.63
C GLU A 133 -13.37 2.50 9.32
N VAL A 134 -12.90 3.74 9.37
CA VAL A 134 -12.63 4.57 8.19
C VAL A 134 -11.15 4.92 8.20
N THR A 135 -10.37 4.20 7.41
CA THR A 135 -8.92 4.35 7.29
C THR A 135 -8.54 5.20 6.07
N ALA A 136 -7.61 6.14 6.25
CA ALA A 136 -6.91 6.80 5.14
C ALA A 136 -5.40 6.59 5.23
N GLU A 137 -4.76 6.23 4.12
CA GLU A 137 -3.31 6.25 3.99
C GLU A 137 -2.76 7.68 3.87
N ALA A 138 -1.62 7.93 4.51
CA ALA A 138 -0.93 9.22 4.44
C ALA A 138 0.59 9.05 4.32
N ASN A 139 1.21 9.98 3.59
CA ASN A 139 2.63 10.24 3.71
C ASN A 139 2.86 11.17 4.93
N PRO A 140 3.80 10.86 5.84
CA PRO A 140 4.17 11.76 6.93
C PRO A 140 4.40 13.22 6.51
N ASP A 141 4.99 13.47 5.35
CA ASP A 141 5.30 14.82 4.85
C ASP A 141 4.07 15.64 4.49
N ASP A 142 2.92 15.00 4.27
CA ASP A 142 1.68 15.67 3.89
C ASP A 142 0.85 16.08 5.11
N LEU A 143 1.17 15.55 6.28
CA LEU A 143 0.35 15.76 7.46
C LEU A 143 0.50 17.18 8.00
N SER A 144 -0.65 17.81 8.25
CA SER A 144 -0.76 19.07 8.96
C SER A 144 -1.96 19.02 9.92
N PRO A 145 -1.99 19.83 10.98
CA PRO A 145 -3.16 19.90 11.87
C PRO A 145 -4.46 20.14 11.10
N GLY A 146 -4.46 21.06 10.12
CA GLY A 146 -5.63 21.35 9.30
C GLY A 146 -6.10 20.18 8.43
N LEU A 147 -5.17 19.37 7.89
CA LEU A 147 -5.53 18.14 7.17
C LEU A 147 -6.17 17.11 8.11
N LEU A 148 -5.59 16.91 9.28
CA LEU A 148 -6.08 15.97 10.29
C LEU A 148 -7.48 16.36 10.78
N ASP A 149 -7.70 17.65 11.07
CA ASP A 149 -9.00 18.18 11.46
C ASP A 149 -10.04 17.97 10.35
N ALA A 150 -9.67 18.25 9.10
CA ALA A 150 -10.55 18.04 7.96
C ALA A 150 -10.89 16.56 7.73
N TRP A 151 -9.94 15.65 7.94
CA TRP A 151 -10.15 14.21 7.86
C TRP A 151 -11.03 13.69 8.99
N ALA A 152 -10.78 14.13 10.23
CA ALA A 152 -11.62 13.79 11.37
C ALA A 152 -13.06 14.28 11.16
N ALA A 153 -13.25 15.52 10.69
CA ALA A 153 -14.56 16.07 10.35
C ALA A 153 -15.23 15.31 9.20
N ALA A 154 -14.45 14.81 8.23
CA ALA A 154 -14.94 13.94 7.18
C ALA A 154 -15.24 12.51 7.67
N GLY A 155 -14.97 12.18 8.94
CA GLY A 155 -15.25 10.90 9.58
C GLY A 155 -14.19 9.83 9.35
N VAL A 156 -12.96 10.20 8.99
CA VAL A 156 -11.78 9.32 9.08
C VAL A 156 -11.44 9.15 10.55
N ASN A 157 -11.30 7.90 11.01
CA ASN A 157 -11.01 7.58 12.42
C ASN A 157 -9.76 6.72 12.60
N ARG A 158 -9.08 6.36 11.51
CA ARG A 158 -7.79 5.67 11.52
C ARG A 158 -6.90 6.18 10.39
N ILE A 159 -5.60 6.31 10.66
CA ILE A 159 -4.60 6.70 9.66
C ILE A 159 -3.58 5.58 9.55
N SER A 160 -3.23 5.23 8.31
CA SER A 160 -2.12 4.33 7.99
C SER A 160 -0.95 5.16 7.47
N LEU A 161 0.18 5.18 8.20
CA LEU A 161 1.34 6.02 7.88
C LEU A 161 2.48 5.21 7.26
N GLY A 162 2.87 5.59 6.05
CA GLY A 162 3.97 4.95 5.33
C GLY A 162 5.34 5.57 5.62
N VAL A 163 5.91 5.32 6.81
CA VAL A 163 7.23 5.89 7.20
C VAL A 163 8.41 5.28 6.45
N GLN A 164 8.33 3.99 6.10
CA GLN A 164 9.38 3.20 5.46
C GLN A 164 10.65 2.99 6.29
N SER A 165 11.37 4.05 6.64
CA SER A 165 12.60 4.01 7.45
C SER A 165 12.78 5.30 8.25
N PHE A 166 13.47 5.20 9.38
CA PHE A 166 13.92 6.35 10.18
C PHE A 166 15.38 6.72 9.86
N VAL A 167 15.95 6.15 8.81
CA VAL A 167 17.35 6.35 8.41
C VAL A 167 17.39 7.12 7.10
N ASP A 168 17.89 8.36 7.14
CA ASP A 168 17.85 9.29 5.99
C ASP A 168 18.47 8.72 4.71
N ARG A 169 19.60 8.00 4.82
CA ARG A 169 20.25 7.37 3.66
C ARG A 169 19.38 6.31 2.99
N GLU A 170 18.51 5.64 3.74
CA GLU A 170 17.60 4.64 3.21
C GLU A 170 16.44 5.33 2.51
N LEU A 171 15.83 6.35 3.15
CA LEU A 171 14.77 7.15 2.54
C LEU A 171 15.22 7.80 1.22
N ALA A 172 16.42 8.39 1.19
CA ALA A 172 16.99 8.99 0.00
C ALA A 172 17.10 7.97 -1.17
N ALA A 173 17.53 6.74 -0.86
CA ALA A 173 17.63 5.67 -1.85
C ALA A 173 16.26 5.23 -2.39
N LEU A 174 15.18 5.37 -1.63
CA LEU A 174 13.82 5.05 -2.08
C LEU A 174 13.21 6.13 -2.98
N SER A 175 13.61 7.40 -2.81
CA SER A 175 13.11 8.54 -3.59
C SER A 175 13.79 8.70 -4.95
N THR A 176 15.06 8.28 -5.07
CA THR A 176 15.81 8.28 -6.33
C THR A 176 15.73 6.91 -6.95
N GLY A 177 15.03 6.73 -8.08
CA GLY A 177 14.93 5.43 -8.77
C GLY A 177 16.27 4.88 -9.27
N GLY A 178 17.12 4.36 -8.37
CA GLY A 178 18.33 3.59 -8.67
C GLY A 178 19.65 4.35 -8.86
N THR A 179 19.80 5.62 -8.45
CA THR A 179 21.14 6.26 -8.40
C THR A 179 21.21 7.26 -7.26
N THR A 180 21.95 6.92 -6.20
CA THR A 180 22.06 7.71 -4.97
C THR A 180 22.98 8.91 -5.14
N PRO A 181 22.53 10.17 -4.97
CA PRO A 181 23.41 11.30 -4.70
C PRO A 181 23.87 11.29 -3.22
N PRO A 182 25.02 11.90 -2.87
CA PRO A 182 25.52 11.91 -1.49
C PRO A 182 24.53 12.60 -0.53
N PRO A 183 24.49 12.21 0.76
CA PRO A 183 23.53 12.76 1.70
C PRO A 183 23.78 14.25 1.95
N PRO A 184 22.73 15.07 2.10
CA PRO A 184 22.87 16.44 2.59
C PRO A 184 23.36 16.45 4.05
N ALA A 185 23.97 17.57 4.47
CA ALA A 185 24.37 17.77 5.85
C ALA A 185 23.15 17.66 6.80
N ALA A 186 23.33 17.05 7.96
CA ALA A 186 22.26 16.79 8.91
C ALA A 186 21.53 18.08 9.30
N PRO A 187 20.18 18.08 9.34
CA PRO A 187 19.43 19.22 9.85
C PRO A 187 19.65 19.40 11.36
N PRO A 188 19.45 20.61 11.90
CA PRO A 188 19.48 20.82 13.34
C PRO A 188 18.43 19.93 14.04
N PRO A 189 18.66 19.55 15.30
CA PRO A 189 17.74 18.67 16.02
C PRO A 189 16.33 19.29 16.10
N SER A 190 15.34 18.44 15.89
CA SER A 190 13.92 18.81 15.94
C SER A 190 13.50 19.26 17.34
N PRO A 191 12.52 20.20 17.47
CA PRO A 191 11.99 20.62 18.77
C PRO A 191 11.33 19.50 19.60
N TRP A 192 11.05 18.32 18.99
CA TRP A 192 10.53 17.15 19.70
C TRP A 192 11.62 16.17 20.17
N ALA A 193 12.89 16.40 19.82
CA ALA A 193 14.00 15.57 20.29
C ALA A 193 14.31 15.91 21.76
N THR A 194 13.65 15.25 22.70
CA THR A 194 14.00 15.32 24.12
C THR A 194 15.43 14.81 24.33
N ALA A 195 16.28 15.65 24.92
CA ALA A 195 17.61 15.23 25.35
C ALA A 195 17.49 14.03 26.30
N PRO A 196 18.35 13.00 26.18
CA PRO A 196 18.35 11.89 27.12
C PRO A 196 18.66 12.42 28.51
N SER A 197 17.77 12.16 29.47
CA SER A 197 18.03 12.43 30.88
C SER A 197 19.17 11.53 31.35
N ALA A 198 20.33 12.12 31.57
CA ALA A 198 21.44 11.44 32.21
C ALA A 198 21.11 11.26 33.69
N SER A 199 20.61 10.08 34.07
CA SER A 199 20.58 9.65 35.47
C SER A 199 22.00 9.27 35.89
N THR A 200 22.64 10.12 36.67
CA THR A 200 23.89 9.79 37.34
C THR A 200 23.54 9.11 38.67
N SER A 201 23.71 7.79 38.73
CA SER A 201 23.74 7.06 40.00
C SER A 201 25.16 7.17 40.57
N THR A 202 25.26 7.68 41.81
CA THR A 202 26.48 7.72 42.63
C THR A 202 26.83 6.34 43.15
#